data_AF-A0A2B7YYT9-F1
#
_entry.id   AF-A0A2B7YYT9-F1
#
_cell.length_a   1.000
_cell.length_b   1.000
_cell.length_c   1.000
_cell.angle_alpha   90.00
_cell.angle_beta   90.00
_cell.angle_gamma   90.00
#
_symmetry.space_group_name_H-M   'P 1'
#
loop_
_entity.id
_entity.type
_entity.pdbx_description
1 polymer ?
#
loop_
_entity_poly.entity_id
_entity_poly.type
_entity_poly.pdbx_seq_one_letter_code
_entity_poly.pdbx_strand_id
1 'polypeptide(L)'
;MYSQRPLSYAPTPYSYTPNPALSATINLDEEVKLSSTPAERDLYESLAEIYSIIITLDGLEKAYIKDAITESEYTDTCARLLKQYKSSLSDEAVAREFVDLDTFKQNWGMECPRATERLRIGLPATVEQPSHNRPPSNANTGASGSLILAATENFITFLDALKLNMVSKDALHPLLSDIIQSVNKVTDKDFEHRGKIIQWLITLNHMRATEELSEEQARELAFDIEQAYHGFKTTLS
;
A
#
# COMPACT_ATOMS: atom_id res chain seq x y z
N MET A 1 -22.26 65.58 60.67
CA MET A 1 -21.44 65.02 59.58
C MET A 1 -20.54 63.95 60.16
N TYR A 2 -20.87 62.67 59.98
CA TYR A 2 -19.94 61.56 60.26
C TYR A 2 -19.74 60.81 58.95
N SER A 3 -18.61 61.08 58.30
CA SER A 3 -18.19 60.36 57.10
C SER A 3 -17.68 58.99 57.56
N GLN A 4 -18.46 57.93 57.38
CA GLN A 4 -17.97 56.57 57.54
C GLN A 4 -16.89 56.34 56.47
N ARG A 5 -15.64 56.19 56.90
CA ARG A 5 -14.55 55.76 56.02
C ARG A 5 -14.82 54.33 55.58
N PRO A 6 -14.75 53.99 54.28
CA PRO A 6 -14.82 52.60 53.85
C PRO A 6 -13.63 51.83 54.43
N LEU A 7 -13.88 50.65 54.98
CA LEU A 7 -12.85 49.74 55.46
C LEU A 7 -11.92 49.38 54.31
N SER A 8 -10.62 49.59 54.52
CA SER A 8 -9.56 49.22 53.59
C SER A 8 -9.48 47.69 53.52
N TYR A 9 -10.18 47.08 52.57
CA TYR A 9 -10.02 45.64 52.32
C TYR A 9 -8.65 45.43 51.67
N ALA A 10 -7.79 44.65 52.32
CA ALA A 10 -6.53 44.20 51.72
C ALA A 10 -6.87 43.35 50.47
N PRO A 11 -6.18 43.53 49.33
CA PRO A 11 -6.40 42.65 48.18
C PRO A 11 -5.98 41.25 48.61
N THR A 12 -6.94 40.34 48.73
CA THR A 12 -6.63 38.93 48.92
C THR A 12 -5.90 38.44 47.66
N PRO A 13 -4.73 37.78 47.76
CA PRO A 13 -3.97 37.32 46.59
C PRO A 13 -4.64 36.20 45.78
N TYR A 14 -5.89 35.85 46.11
CA TYR A 14 -6.59 34.67 45.61
C TYR A 14 -7.93 35.03 44.98
N SER A 15 -7.94 36.00 44.06
CA SER A 15 -8.97 36.04 43.02
C SER A 15 -8.40 35.41 41.76
N TYR A 16 -8.17 34.09 41.80
CA TYR A 16 -7.98 33.32 40.56
C TYR A 16 -9.32 33.29 39.86
N THR A 17 -9.54 34.24 38.95
CA THR A 17 -10.58 34.13 37.93
C THR A 17 -9.99 33.23 36.84
N PRO A 18 -10.42 31.96 36.72
CA PRO A 18 -9.90 31.07 35.68
C PRO A 18 -10.15 31.74 34.34
N ASN A 19 -9.10 31.93 33.54
CA ASN A 19 -9.25 32.45 32.19
C ASN A 19 -9.95 31.36 31.37
N PRO A 20 -11.22 31.53 30.95
CA PRO A 20 -11.97 30.49 30.25
C PRO A 20 -11.37 30.16 28.88
N ALA A 21 -10.46 31.00 28.37
CA ALA A 21 -9.69 30.75 27.16
C ALA A 21 -8.61 29.67 27.30
N LEU A 22 -8.25 29.28 28.53
CA LEU A 22 -7.24 28.25 28.84
C LEU A 22 -7.83 27.08 29.66
N SER A 23 -9.15 26.93 29.66
CA SER A 23 -9.82 25.79 30.28
C SER A 23 -9.79 24.60 29.33
N ALA A 24 -9.36 23.44 29.80
CA ALA A 24 -9.46 22.20 29.05
C ALA A 24 -10.94 21.92 28.72
N THR A 25 -11.24 21.66 27.46
CA THR A 25 -12.58 21.23 26.99
C THR A 25 -12.91 19.78 27.35
N ILE A 26 -11.93 19.06 27.88
CA ILE A 26 -12.03 17.67 28.31
C ILE A 26 -12.10 17.61 29.84
N ASN A 27 -12.92 16.68 30.36
CA ASN A 27 -13.01 16.44 31.79
C ASN A 27 -11.70 15.78 32.26
N LEU A 28 -10.94 16.48 33.11
CA LEU A 28 -9.65 16.02 33.63
C LEU A 28 -9.79 14.98 34.75
N ASP A 29 -10.99 14.83 35.31
CA ASP A 29 -11.27 13.91 36.42
C ASP A 29 -11.74 12.52 35.94
N GLU A 30 -11.87 12.33 34.62
CA GLU A 30 -12.29 11.06 34.01
C GLU A 30 -11.24 10.52 33.02
N GLU A 31 -10.96 9.22 33.11
CA GLU A 31 -10.08 8.55 32.14
C GLU A 31 -10.75 8.47 30.76
N VAL A 32 -10.03 8.94 29.74
CA VAL A 32 -10.50 8.88 28.35
C VAL A 32 -10.49 7.43 27.88
N LYS A 33 -11.63 6.94 27.40
CA LYS A 33 -11.77 5.61 26.81
C LYS A 33 -11.63 5.70 25.29
N LEU A 34 -10.92 4.73 24.71
CA LEU A 34 -10.72 4.64 23.27
C LEU A 34 -12.01 4.33 22.51
N SER A 35 -12.89 3.49 23.07
CA SER A 35 -14.19 3.16 22.50
C SER A 35 -15.27 3.13 23.56
N SER A 36 -16.48 3.50 23.16
CA SER A 36 -17.68 3.47 24.00
C SER A 36 -18.62 2.34 23.60
N THR A 37 -18.56 1.88 22.34
CA THR A 37 -19.40 0.80 21.82
C THR A 37 -18.57 -0.43 21.40
N PRO A 38 -19.16 -1.65 21.43
CA PRO A 38 -18.49 -2.84 20.91
C PRO A 38 -18.10 -2.70 19.43
N ALA A 39 -18.94 -2.07 18.61
CA ALA A 39 -18.65 -1.84 17.19
C ALA A 39 -17.44 -0.91 16.98
N GLU A 40 -17.31 0.16 17.77
CA GLU A 40 -16.12 1.02 17.74
C GLU A 40 -14.87 0.26 18.17
N ARG A 41 -14.97 -0.62 19.16
CA ARG A 41 -13.83 -1.44 19.60
C ARG A 41 -13.34 -2.34 18.48
N ASP A 42 -14.24 -3.03 17.80
CA ASP A 42 -13.90 -3.96 16.71
C ASP A 42 -13.31 -3.20 15.50
N LEU A 43 -13.80 -1.98 15.24
CA LEU A 43 -13.23 -1.06 14.26
C LEU A 43 -11.80 -0.64 14.62
N TYR A 44 -11.55 -0.23 15.86
CA TYR A 44 -10.20 0.12 16.31
C TYR A 44 -9.25 -1.08 16.34
N GLU A 45 -9.74 -2.28 16.62
CA GLU A 45 -8.96 -3.52 16.54
C GLU A 45 -8.51 -3.79 15.10
N SER A 46 -9.42 -3.59 14.14
CA SER A 46 -9.11 -3.73 12.71
C SER A 46 -8.13 -2.66 12.21
N LEU A 47 -8.30 -1.40 12.64
CA LEU A 47 -7.34 -0.31 12.34
C LEU A 47 -5.97 -0.56 12.98
N ALA A 48 -5.94 -1.12 14.19
CA ALA A 48 -4.70 -1.51 14.87
C ALA A 48 -3.98 -2.66 14.14
N GLU A 49 -4.73 -3.60 13.56
CA GLU A 49 -4.16 -4.65 12.71
C GLU A 49 -3.51 -4.06 11.45
N ILE A 50 -4.18 -3.14 10.77
CA ILE A 50 -3.61 -2.42 9.61
C ILE A 50 -2.34 -1.66 10.02
N TYR A 51 -2.37 -0.93 11.13
CA TYR A 51 -1.20 -0.22 11.67
C TYR A 51 -0.04 -1.19 11.93
N SER A 52 -0.31 -2.32 12.58
CA SER A 52 0.67 -3.36 12.87
C SER A 52 1.29 -3.94 11.58
N ILE A 53 0.48 -4.22 10.57
CA ILE A 53 0.95 -4.72 9.27
C ILE A 53 1.90 -3.72 8.60
N ILE A 54 1.54 -2.43 8.56
CA ILE A 54 2.37 -1.40 7.92
C ILE A 54 3.74 -1.27 8.61
N ILE A 55 3.77 -1.24 9.95
CA ILE A 55 5.01 -1.15 10.73
C ILE A 55 5.86 -2.41 10.54
N THR A 56 5.23 -3.58 10.58
CA THR A 56 5.92 -4.86 10.40
C THR A 56 6.50 -4.97 9.00
N LEU A 57 5.78 -4.50 7.98
CA LEU A 57 6.25 -4.47 6.61
C LEU A 57 7.48 -3.56 6.45
N ASP A 58 7.52 -2.37 7.06
CA ASP A 58 8.72 -1.51 7.01
C ASP A 58 9.93 -2.17 7.69
N GLY A 59 9.69 -2.85 8.81
CA GLY A 59 10.69 -3.66 9.49
C GLY A 59 11.21 -4.81 8.64
N LEU A 60 10.32 -5.51 7.93
CA LEU A 60 10.64 -6.59 7.01
C LEU A 60 11.52 -6.09 5.84
N GLU A 61 11.16 -4.97 5.22
CA GLU A 61 11.96 -4.32 4.17
C GLU A 61 13.35 -3.96 4.68
N LYS A 62 13.41 -3.36 5.87
CA LYS A 62 14.69 -2.97 6.49
C LYS A 62 15.56 -4.17 6.84
N ALA A 63 14.95 -5.29 7.25
CA ALA A 63 15.68 -6.53 7.53
C ALA A 63 16.23 -7.17 6.25
N TYR A 64 15.45 -7.14 5.16
CA TYR A 64 15.89 -7.63 3.86
C TYR A 64 17.07 -6.82 3.30
N ILE A 65 17.00 -5.49 3.34
CA ILE A 65 18.09 -4.59 2.91
C ILE A 65 19.38 -4.81 3.71
N LYS A 66 19.26 -5.30 4.95
CA LYS A 66 20.39 -5.59 5.84
C LYS A 66 20.90 -7.03 5.73
N ASP A 67 20.41 -7.81 4.78
CA ASP A 67 20.70 -9.24 4.63
C ASP A 67 20.44 -10.07 5.90
N ALA A 68 19.50 -9.62 6.75
CA ALA A 68 19.17 -10.31 8.00
C ALA A 68 18.20 -11.49 7.82
N ILE A 69 17.53 -11.56 6.67
CA ILE A 69 16.55 -12.59 6.29
C ILE A 69 16.81 -13.05 4.87
N THR A 70 16.44 -14.30 4.56
CA THR A 70 16.62 -14.85 3.21
C THR A 70 15.56 -14.33 2.23
N GLU A 71 15.88 -14.37 0.93
CA GLU A 71 14.97 -13.92 -0.14
C GLU A 71 13.63 -14.70 -0.15
N SER A 72 13.67 -15.99 0.14
CA SER A 72 12.48 -16.85 0.21
C SER A 72 11.58 -16.45 1.37
N GLU A 73 12.14 -16.30 2.57
CA GLU A 73 11.38 -15.94 3.78
C GLU A 73 10.77 -14.54 3.66
N TYR A 74 11.53 -13.61 3.07
CA TYR A 74 11.05 -12.27 2.78
C TYR A 74 9.85 -12.31 1.83
N THR A 75 9.96 -13.02 0.70
CA THR A 75 8.92 -13.06 -0.32
C THR A 75 7.62 -13.65 0.23
N ASP A 76 7.71 -14.77 0.96
CA ASP A 76 6.55 -15.43 1.55
C ASP A 76 5.89 -14.58 2.64
N THR A 77 6.70 -13.93 3.49
CA THR A 77 6.20 -13.07 4.57
C THR A 77 5.57 -11.80 4.02
N CYS A 78 6.20 -11.16 3.03
CA CYS A 78 5.68 -9.97 2.37
C CYS A 78 4.35 -10.26 1.66
N ALA A 79 4.27 -11.35 0.88
CA ALA A 79 3.04 -11.74 0.20
C ALA A 79 1.88 -12.01 1.19
N ARG A 80 2.18 -12.62 2.34
CA ARG A 80 1.21 -12.85 3.42
C ARG A 80 0.71 -11.55 4.04
N LEU A 81 1.62 -10.63 4.38
CA LEU A 81 1.27 -9.31 4.96
C LEU A 81 0.43 -8.49 3.99
N LEU A 82 0.77 -8.48 2.70
CA LEU A 82 0.00 -7.80 1.66
C LEU A 82 -1.41 -8.38 1.51
N LYS A 83 -1.55 -9.71 1.60
CA LYS A 83 -2.86 -10.37 1.57
C LYS A 83 -3.71 -10.02 2.80
N GLN A 84 -3.11 -9.99 3.98
CA GLN A 84 -3.78 -9.60 5.22
C GLN A 84 -4.25 -8.14 5.14
N TYR A 85 -3.37 -7.23 4.71
CA TYR A 85 -3.70 -5.82 4.52
C TYR A 85 -4.91 -5.62 3.59
N LYS A 86 -4.91 -6.31 2.44
CA LYS A 86 -6.06 -6.26 1.51
C LYS A 86 -7.33 -6.83 2.15
N SER A 87 -7.21 -7.89 2.95
CA SER A 87 -8.35 -8.49 3.65
C SER A 87 -8.94 -7.57 4.71
N SER A 88 -8.11 -6.87 5.47
CA SER A 88 -8.57 -5.91 6.50
C SER A 88 -9.26 -4.68 5.87
N LEU A 89 -8.85 -4.28 4.66
CA LEU A 89 -9.49 -3.21 3.89
C LEU A 89 -10.75 -3.64 3.13
N SER A 90 -11.09 -4.94 3.10
CA SER A 90 -12.35 -5.42 2.51
C SER A 90 -13.57 -5.05 3.35
N ASP A 91 -13.40 -4.75 4.63
CA ASP A 91 -14.48 -4.29 5.51
C ASP A 91 -14.82 -2.82 5.20
N GLU A 92 -16.09 -2.55 4.88
CA GLU A 92 -16.57 -1.22 4.49
C GLU A 92 -16.42 -0.18 5.62
N ALA A 93 -16.59 -0.60 6.88
CA ALA A 93 -16.45 0.30 8.02
C ALA A 93 -14.99 0.75 8.19
N VAL A 94 -14.06 -0.20 8.03
CA VAL A 94 -12.61 0.04 8.11
C VAL A 94 -12.14 0.85 6.92
N ALA A 95 -12.58 0.53 5.70
CA ALA A 95 -12.23 1.26 4.49
C ALA A 95 -12.67 2.74 4.56
N ARG A 96 -13.81 3.02 5.19
CA ARG A 96 -14.32 4.39 5.37
C ARG A 96 -13.47 5.22 6.32
N GLU A 97 -13.02 4.66 7.44
CA GLU A 97 -12.13 5.35 8.38
C GLU A 97 -10.68 5.40 7.90
N PHE A 98 -10.23 4.38 7.17
CA PHE A 98 -8.88 4.32 6.61
C PHE A 98 -8.68 5.39 5.53
N VAL A 99 -9.70 5.62 4.68
CA VAL A 99 -9.72 6.57 3.55
C VAL A 99 -8.65 6.25 2.50
N ASP A 100 -7.39 6.56 2.80
CA ASP A 100 -6.22 6.31 1.98
C ASP A 100 -4.97 6.15 2.84
N LEU A 101 -3.96 5.51 2.26
CA LEU A 101 -2.71 5.19 2.96
C LEU A 101 -1.97 6.45 3.43
N ASP A 102 -2.01 7.55 2.68
CA ASP A 102 -1.27 8.76 3.01
C ASP A 102 -1.97 9.53 4.14
N THR A 103 -3.30 9.65 4.12
CA THR A 103 -4.08 10.23 5.23
C THR A 103 -3.96 9.40 6.50
N PHE A 104 -4.05 8.07 6.41
CA PHE A 104 -3.89 7.19 7.57
C PHE A 104 -2.52 7.38 8.24
N LYS A 105 -1.45 7.41 7.44
CA LYS A 105 -0.09 7.65 7.95
C LYS A 105 0.04 9.02 8.60
N GLN A 106 -0.55 10.06 8.02
CA GLN A 106 -0.49 11.41 8.59
C GLN A 106 -1.25 11.50 9.91
N ASN A 107 -2.43 10.89 10.00
CA ASN A 107 -3.26 10.88 11.20
C ASN A 107 -2.59 10.16 12.37
N TRP A 108 -1.90 9.05 12.09
CA TRP A 108 -1.23 8.23 13.11
C TRP A 108 0.28 8.52 13.26
N GLY A 109 0.82 9.53 12.56
CA GLY A 109 2.22 9.94 12.66
C GLY A 109 3.22 8.87 12.19
N MET A 110 2.88 8.12 11.13
CA MET A 110 3.65 6.97 10.67
C MET A 110 4.72 7.35 9.63
N GLU A 111 5.99 7.19 9.99
CA GLU A 111 7.12 7.35 9.06
C GLU A 111 7.62 5.99 8.53
N CYS A 112 6.84 5.39 7.62
CA CYS A 112 7.15 4.09 7.01
C CYS A 112 7.36 4.20 5.49
N PRO A 113 8.45 4.86 5.01
CA PRO A 113 8.65 5.11 3.58
C PRO A 113 8.76 3.82 2.75
N ARG A 114 9.41 2.77 3.27
CA ARG A 114 9.61 1.50 2.54
C ARG A 114 8.33 0.70 2.43
N ALA A 115 7.58 0.61 3.53
CA ALA A 115 6.26 -0.02 3.51
C ALA A 115 5.29 0.69 2.55
N THR A 116 5.38 2.02 2.46
CA THR A 116 4.49 2.82 1.59
C THR A 116 4.69 2.47 0.13
N GLU A 117 5.94 2.45 -0.33
CA GLU A 117 6.29 2.03 -1.68
C GLU A 117 5.78 0.61 -1.96
N ARG A 118 6.02 -0.31 -1.02
CA ARG A 118 5.57 -1.69 -1.16
C ARG A 118 4.05 -1.85 -1.22
N LEU A 119 3.30 -1.11 -0.40
CA LEU A 119 1.84 -1.16 -0.39
C LEU A 119 1.23 -0.55 -1.66
N ARG A 120 1.85 0.51 -2.21
CA ARG A 120 1.44 1.10 -3.49
C ARG A 120 1.63 0.12 -4.65
N ILE A 121 2.73 -0.62 -4.64
CA ILE A 121 3.04 -1.60 -5.70
C ILE A 121 2.20 -2.88 -5.53
N GLY A 122 1.99 -3.33 -4.30
CA GLY A 122 1.16 -4.51 -4.02
C GLY A 122 1.83 -5.85 -4.36
N LEU A 123 3.14 -5.87 -4.63
CA LEU A 123 3.96 -7.06 -4.89
C LEU A 123 5.29 -6.98 -4.14
N PRO A 124 5.88 -8.09 -3.65
CA PRO A 124 7.20 -8.09 -3.01
C PRO A 124 8.33 -7.52 -3.90
N ALA A 125 9.39 -6.92 -3.33
CA ALA A 125 10.47 -6.31 -4.13
C ALA A 125 11.25 -7.36 -4.90
N THR A 126 11.29 -8.61 -4.46
CA THR A 126 11.89 -9.71 -5.21
C THR A 126 11.18 -9.96 -6.55
N VAL A 127 9.91 -9.56 -6.64
CA VAL A 127 9.12 -9.57 -7.88
C VAL A 127 9.29 -8.25 -8.64
N GLU A 128 9.53 -7.13 -7.96
CA GLU A 128 9.75 -5.84 -8.62
C GLU A 128 11.16 -5.69 -9.22
N GLN A 129 12.18 -6.13 -8.48
CA GLN A 129 13.59 -6.18 -8.84
C GLN A 129 14.14 -7.55 -8.43
N PRO A 130 14.21 -8.52 -9.36
CA PRO A 130 14.89 -9.78 -9.06
C PRO A 130 16.33 -9.47 -8.64
N SER A 131 16.73 -10.02 -7.49
CA SER A 131 18.04 -9.77 -6.92
C SER A 131 19.14 -10.30 -7.86
N HIS A 132 20.21 -9.52 -8.05
CA HIS A 132 21.41 -9.88 -8.82
C HIS A 132 22.16 -11.11 -8.26
N ASN A 133 21.70 -11.62 -7.11
CA ASN A 133 22.31 -12.71 -6.35
C ASN A 133 21.65 -14.07 -6.57
N ARG A 134 20.74 -14.19 -7.55
CA ARG A 134 20.40 -15.52 -8.05
C ARG A 134 21.70 -16.14 -8.58
N PRO A 135 22.24 -17.23 -7.99
CA PRO A 135 23.32 -17.95 -8.65
C PRO A 135 22.81 -18.24 -10.05
N PRO A 136 23.62 -18.08 -11.11
CA PRO A 136 23.17 -18.38 -12.46
C PRO A 136 22.67 -19.82 -12.43
N SER A 137 21.36 -19.99 -12.39
CA SER A 137 20.79 -21.28 -12.60
C SER A 137 21.20 -21.59 -14.02
N ASN A 138 22.05 -22.59 -14.17
CA ASN A 138 22.26 -23.29 -15.43
C ASN A 138 20.92 -23.93 -15.83
N ALA A 139 19.91 -23.10 -16.09
CA ALA A 139 18.65 -23.51 -16.65
C ALA A 139 18.93 -23.71 -18.13
N ASN A 140 19.14 -24.98 -18.46
CA ASN A 140 18.95 -25.57 -19.77
C ASN A 140 18.11 -24.67 -20.68
N THR A 141 18.66 -24.35 -21.84
CA THR A 141 18.03 -23.63 -22.97
C THR A 141 16.67 -24.22 -23.43
N GLY A 142 16.23 -25.37 -22.91
CA GLY A 142 14.90 -25.93 -23.11
C GLY A 142 13.82 -25.47 -22.11
N ALA A 143 14.17 -25.04 -20.90
CA ALA A 143 13.20 -24.54 -19.89
C ALA A 143 12.74 -23.11 -20.21
N SER A 144 13.61 -22.31 -20.81
CA SER A 144 13.29 -20.95 -21.26
C SER A 144 12.16 -20.93 -22.28
N GLY A 145 12.09 -21.90 -23.20
CA GLY A 145 11.03 -21.97 -24.22
C GLY A 145 9.62 -22.11 -23.63
N SER A 146 9.45 -22.97 -22.62
CA SER A 146 8.16 -23.14 -21.94
C SER A 146 7.78 -21.91 -21.10
N LEU A 147 8.77 -21.24 -20.49
CA LEU A 147 8.54 -20.02 -19.71
C LEU A 147 8.23 -18.83 -20.63
N ILE A 148 8.91 -18.72 -21.77
CA ILE A 148 8.65 -17.71 -22.82
C ILE A 148 7.23 -17.90 -23.38
N LEU A 149 6.82 -19.15 -23.63
CA LEU A 149 5.47 -19.45 -24.09
C LEU A 149 4.42 -19.01 -23.05
N ALA A 150 4.63 -19.35 -21.78
CA ALA A 150 3.74 -18.93 -20.69
C ALA A 150 3.68 -17.40 -20.53
N ALA A 151 4.82 -16.70 -20.64
CA ALA A 151 4.83 -15.24 -20.62
C ALA A 151 4.08 -14.66 -21.82
N THR A 152 4.31 -15.20 -23.02
CA THR A 152 3.62 -14.78 -24.25
C THR A 152 2.10 -15.01 -24.16
N GLU A 153 1.68 -16.14 -23.60
CA GLU A 153 0.28 -16.46 -23.33
C GLU A 153 -0.38 -15.45 -22.38
N ASN A 154 0.32 -15.06 -21.31
CA ASN A 154 -0.16 -14.05 -20.37
C ASN A 154 -0.30 -12.66 -21.03
N PHE A 155 0.66 -12.27 -21.89
CA PHE A 155 0.56 -11.04 -22.67
C PHE A 155 -0.65 -11.05 -23.61
N ILE A 156 -0.86 -12.16 -24.34
CA ILE A 156 -2.00 -12.31 -25.25
C ILE A 156 -3.31 -12.28 -24.48
N THR A 157 -3.39 -13.01 -23.36
CA THR A 157 -4.59 -13.07 -22.52
C THR A 157 -4.98 -11.69 -21.99
N PHE A 158 -4.00 -10.89 -21.56
CA PHE A 158 -4.24 -9.52 -21.12
C PHE A 158 -4.71 -8.60 -22.26
N LEU A 159 -4.05 -8.66 -23.43
CA LEU A 159 -4.46 -7.87 -24.59
C LEU A 159 -5.85 -8.25 -25.10
N ASP A 160 -6.19 -9.53 -25.06
CA ASP A 160 -7.52 -10.03 -25.42
C ASP A 160 -8.57 -9.59 -24.39
N ALA A 161 -8.26 -9.61 -23.09
CA ALA A 161 -9.14 -9.06 -22.06
C ALA A 161 -9.45 -7.57 -22.31
N LEU A 162 -8.45 -6.77 -22.67
CA LEU A 162 -8.66 -5.36 -23.05
C LEU A 162 -9.52 -5.22 -24.32
N LYS A 163 -9.32 -6.06 -25.34
CA LYS A 163 -10.15 -6.06 -26.56
C LYS A 163 -11.60 -6.49 -26.29
N LEU A 164 -11.82 -7.35 -25.30
CA LEU A 164 -13.15 -7.75 -24.82
C LEU A 164 -13.80 -6.71 -23.90
N ASN A 165 -13.18 -5.53 -23.76
CA ASN A 165 -13.64 -4.43 -22.91
C ASN A 165 -13.70 -4.81 -21.42
N MET A 166 -12.85 -5.74 -20.98
CA MET A 166 -12.69 -6.08 -19.56
C MET A 166 -11.77 -5.04 -18.90
N VAL A 167 -12.34 -3.87 -18.60
CA VAL A 167 -11.62 -2.70 -18.06
C VAL A 167 -11.72 -2.55 -16.54
N SER A 168 -12.30 -3.53 -15.85
CA SER A 168 -12.42 -3.52 -14.40
C SER A 168 -11.11 -3.84 -13.70
N LYS A 169 -10.84 -3.16 -12.57
CA LYS A 169 -9.65 -3.39 -11.75
C LYS A 169 -9.48 -4.87 -11.36
N ASP A 170 -10.56 -5.51 -10.91
CA ASP A 170 -10.52 -6.90 -10.44
C ASP A 170 -10.15 -7.90 -11.55
N ALA A 171 -10.46 -7.57 -12.81
CA ALA A 171 -10.07 -8.39 -13.96
C ALA A 171 -8.63 -8.10 -14.40
N LEU A 172 -8.23 -6.82 -14.47
CA LEU A 172 -6.94 -6.42 -15.02
C LEU A 172 -5.78 -6.60 -14.04
N HIS A 173 -6.01 -6.37 -12.75
CA HIS A 173 -4.97 -6.49 -11.73
C HIS A 173 -4.33 -7.89 -11.67
N PRO A 174 -5.07 -9.02 -11.59
CA PRO A 174 -4.46 -10.34 -11.56
C PRO A 174 -3.68 -10.64 -12.85
N LEU A 175 -4.24 -10.28 -14.01
CA LEU A 175 -3.60 -10.50 -15.31
C LEU A 175 -2.28 -9.72 -15.45
N LEU A 176 -2.26 -8.46 -15.01
CA LEU A 176 -1.06 -7.62 -15.06
C LEU A 176 0.04 -8.12 -14.09
N SER A 177 -0.37 -8.59 -12.91
CA SER A 177 0.53 -9.24 -11.94
C SER A 177 1.14 -10.52 -12.53
N ASP A 178 0.34 -11.34 -13.22
CA ASP A 178 0.81 -12.59 -13.85
C ASP A 178 1.81 -12.32 -15.00
N ILE A 179 1.60 -11.24 -15.76
CA ILE A 179 2.59 -10.76 -16.75
C ILE A 179 3.91 -10.44 -16.06
N ILE A 180 3.90 -9.61 -15.01
CA ILE A 180 5.14 -9.26 -14.28
C ILE A 180 5.84 -10.51 -13.75
N GLN A 181 5.11 -11.44 -13.12
CA GLN A 181 5.70 -12.66 -12.57
C GLN A 181 6.28 -13.57 -13.66
N SER A 182 5.58 -13.73 -14.79
CA SER A 182 6.04 -14.58 -15.90
C SER A 182 7.26 -13.99 -16.61
N VAL A 183 7.28 -12.67 -16.82
CA VAL A 183 8.43 -11.94 -17.36
C VAL A 183 9.66 -12.10 -16.45
N ASN A 184 9.50 -11.94 -15.14
CA ASN A 184 10.58 -12.10 -14.15
C ASN A 184 11.15 -13.53 -14.08
N LYS A 185 10.38 -14.53 -14.48
CA LYS A 185 10.86 -15.91 -14.56
C LYS A 185 11.66 -16.17 -15.83
N VAL A 186 11.39 -15.43 -16.91
CA VAL A 186 12.01 -15.62 -18.22
C VAL A 186 13.30 -14.81 -18.34
N THR A 187 13.30 -13.56 -17.87
CA THR A 187 14.45 -12.67 -17.99
C THR A 187 14.70 -11.93 -16.69
N ASP A 188 15.96 -11.94 -16.25
CA ASP A 188 16.48 -11.12 -15.14
C ASP A 188 16.98 -9.76 -15.65
N LYS A 189 16.95 -9.54 -16.98
CA LYS A 189 17.37 -8.27 -17.58
C LYS A 189 16.22 -7.27 -17.54
N ASP A 190 16.52 -6.06 -17.11
CA ASP A 190 15.68 -4.91 -17.36
C ASP A 190 15.52 -4.72 -18.88
N PHE A 191 14.28 -4.58 -19.34
CA PHE A 191 13.97 -4.34 -20.74
C PHE A 191 13.07 -3.10 -20.85
N GLU A 192 13.12 -2.47 -22.02
CA GLU A 192 12.41 -1.25 -22.31
C GLU A 192 10.90 -1.42 -22.01
N HIS A 193 10.32 -0.48 -21.27
CA HIS A 193 8.92 -0.46 -20.84
C HIS A 193 8.49 -1.40 -19.69
N ARG A 194 9.39 -2.13 -19.03
CA ARG A 194 9.06 -2.83 -17.77
C ARG A 194 8.47 -1.90 -16.71
N GLY A 195 9.08 -0.71 -16.54
CA GLY A 195 8.60 0.30 -15.59
C GLY A 195 7.18 0.79 -15.87
N LYS A 196 6.72 0.74 -17.13
CA LYS A 196 5.34 1.09 -17.50
C LYS A 196 4.34 0.07 -16.96
N ILE A 197 4.66 -1.22 -17.01
CA ILE A 197 3.80 -2.27 -16.44
C ILE A 197 3.62 -2.05 -14.93
N ILE A 198 4.71 -1.74 -14.22
CA ILE A 198 4.67 -1.44 -12.77
C ILE A 198 3.88 -0.16 -12.51
N GLN A 199 4.08 0.89 -13.31
CA GLN A 199 3.31 2.13 -13.21
C GLN A 199 1.81 1.87 -13.35
N TRP A 200 1.39 1.07 -14.32
CA TRP A 200 0.00 0.69 -14.50
C TRP A 200 -0.54 -0.18 -13.36
N LEU A 201 0.28 -1.06 -12.79
CA LEU A 201 -0.07 -1.83 -11.60
C LEU A 201 -0.33 -0.92 -10.39
N ILE A 202 0.50 0.11 -10.20
CA ILE A 202 0.32 1.13 -9.15
C ILE A 202 -0.97 1.92 -9.40
N THR A 203 -1.21 2.35 -10.64
CA THR A 203 -2.44 3.07 -11.03
C THR A 203 -3.68 2.21 -10.74
N LEU A 204 -3.68 0.94 -11.18
CA LEU A 204 -4.75 -0.02 -10.91
C LEU A 204 -4.94 -0.25 -9.41
N ASN A 205 -3.87 -0.28 -8.61
CA ASN A 205 -3.98 -0.44 -7.16
C ASN A 205 -4.65 0.78 -6.50
N HIS A 206 -4.34 2.00 -6.95
CA HIS A 206 -4.95 3.24 -6.44
C HIS A 206 -6.44 3.42 -6.82
N MET A 207 -6.90 2.80 -7.91
CA MET A 207 -8.31 2.81 -8.30
C MET A 207 -9.17 1.99 -7.33
N ARG A 208 -10.45 2.34 -7.15
CA ARG A 208 -11.36 1.50 -6.34
C ARG A 208 -11.66 0.17 -7.06
N ALA A 209 -11.97 -0.89 -6.32
CA ALA A 209 -12.32 -2.21 -6.90
C ALA A 209 -13.45 -2.13 -7.94
N THR A 210 -14.41 -1.24 -7.71
CA THR A 210 -15.56 -0.99 -8.59
C THR A 210 -15.29 0.01 -9.71
N GLU A 211 -14.08 0.56 -9.79
CA GLU A 211 -13.73 1.59 -10.76
C GLU A 211 -13.18 0.94 -12.03
N GLU A 212 -13.72 1.37 -13.17
CA GLU A 212 -13.32 0.91 -14.49
C GLU A 212 -12.38 1.93 -15.12
N LEU A 213 -11.37 1.46 -15.85
CA LEU A 213 -10.51 2.35 -16.64
C LEU A 213 -11.33 3.07 -17.71
N SER A 214 -11.04 4.35 -17.93
CA SER A 214 -11.63 5.06 -19.05
C SER A 214 -11.17 4.44 -20.38
N GLU A 215 -11.97 4.60 -21.43
CA GLU A 215 -11.63 4.07 -22.77
C GLU A 215 -10.27 4.60 -23.28
N GLU A 216 -9.92 5.83 -22.89
CA GLU A 216 -8.63 6.45 -23.18
C GLU A 216 -7.48 5.76 -22.42
N GLN A 217 -7.65 5.54 -21.10
CA GLN A 217 -6.65 4.85 -20.29
C GLN A 217 -6.48 3.39 -20.70
N ALA A 218 -7.56 2.70 -21.07
CA ALA A 218 -7.52 1.32 -21.55
C ALA A 218 -6.73 1.21 -22.87
N ARG A 219 -6.88 2.19 -23.78
CA ARG A 219 -6.07 2.28 -25.01
C ARG A 219 -4.60 2.57 -24.72
N GLU A 220 -4.31 3.47 -23.78
CA GLU A 220 -2.94 3.77 -23.37
C GLU A 220 -2.26 2.55 -22.72
N LEU A 221 -2.97 1.85 -21.83
CA LEU A 221 -2.53 0.60 -21.21
C LEU A 221 -2.26 -0.49 -22.24
N ALA A 222 -3.16 -0.67 -23.23
CA ALA A 222 -2.95 -1.62 -24.32
C ALA A 222 -1.67 -1.30 -25.10
N PHE A 223 -1.47 -0.03 -25.44
CA PHE A 223 -0.30 0.42 -26.20
C PHE A 223 1.02 0.25 -25.43
N ASP A 224 1.04 0.59 -24.13
CA ASP A 224 2.21 0.40 -23.27
C ASP A 224 2.54 -1.10 -23.11
N ILE A 225 1.53 -1.98 -23.04
CA ILE A 225 1.73 -3.42 -22.92
C ILE A 225 2.18 -4.06 -24.24
N GLU A 226 1.66 -3.60 -25.39
CA GLU A 226 2.16 -4.02 -26.71
C GLU A 226 3.64 -3.63 -26.88
N GLN A 227 4.02 -2.40 -26.50
CA GLN A 227 5.42 -1.98 -26.50
C GLN A 227 6.29 -2.84 -25.58
N ALA A 228 5.82 -3.13 -24.36
CA ALA A 228 6.54 -4.01 -23.45
C ALA A 228 6.69 -5.43 -24.00
N TYR A 229 5.67 -5.96 -24.69
CA TYR A 229 5.74 -7.25 -25.37
C TYR A 229 6.76 -7.25 -26.52
N HIS A 230 6.83 -6.16 -27.31
CA HIS A 230 7.85 -6.00 -28.34
C HIS A 230 9.27 -5.91 -27.74
N GLY A 231 9.44 -5.15 -26.65
CA GLY A 231 10.71 -5.05 -25.91
C GLY A 231 11.15 -6.40 -25.33
N PHE A 232 10.21 -7.17 -24.76
CA PHE A 232 10.44 -8.52 -24.27
C PHE A 232 10.86 -9.46 -25.40
N LYS A 233 10.14 -9.48 -26.53
CA LYS A 233 10.50 -10.31 -27.70
C LYS A 233 11.86 -9.95 -28.27
N THR A 234 12.22 -8.66 -28.27
CA THR A 234 13.54 -8.18 -28.72
C THR A 234 14.66 -8.64 -27.78
N THR A 235 14.39 -8.66 -26.47
CA THR A 235 15.35 -9.13 -25.45
C THR A 235 15.59 -10.64 -25.53
N LEU A 236 14.64 -11.38 -26.08
CA LEU A 236 14.70 -12.83 -26.29
C LEU A 236 15.32 -13.26 -27.63
N SER A 237 15.44 -12.33 -28.59
CA SER A 237 16.04 -12.57 -29.91
C SER A 237 17.54 -12.34 -29.91
#